data_AF-A0A926ILE1-F1
#
_entry.id   AF-A0A926ILE1-F1
#
_cell.length_a   1.000
_cell.length_b   1.000
_cell.length_c   1.000
_cell.angle_alpha   90.00
_cell.angle_beta   90.00
_cell.angle_gamma   90.00
#
_symmetry.space_group_name_H-M   'P 1'
#
loop_
_entity.id
_entity.type
_entity.pdbx_description
1 polymer ?
#
loop_
_entity_poly.entity_id
_entity_poly.type
_entity_poly.pdbx_seq_one_letter_code
_entity_poly.pdbx_strand_id
1 'polypeptide(L)'
;MWIKRTRSVSGGIPVTYLQLIKTIYENGKSRQVVVANLGREEKVDYERACKLAKAMEDDKYLYLPKDLLELLPMKKYGETFLLYKIFDMTSMRRFLENLASYKALPQLSVTAIFAICAYYAFDSRNDFFHFLSKYFIYNSDRITKDTIIDAFRLLKGTPYVHPGIISNYFYLKENDDFRLIYIVSTHVSRALSESGNGIATIMTDQRGIPLHYNFSDSKLKELNFSDNANIVHVFNDLDICYIEKINVHKHRFIAKMGIRELMKLFPNYDINELVNQEALFTSYKDVGIKVLKIDDFHVIFIRPKAGLAPIYSKESGEVRDILITNTKLSFEDVMNFYERIYDIEEIFYDVALPNDLLFLTNYFSRKEIIEMLSHILFMRLFLEQQLTDKLCPQGVLHFTASDAYEICEDMLILELEYCGRYQYIHSILSDEQVKVLDCLAFA
;
A
#
# COMPACT_ATOMS: atom_id res chain seq x y z
N MET A 1 -35.22 18.60 2.80
CA MET A 1 -35.65 17.51 3.71
C MET A 1 -36.09 18.12 5.05
N TRP A 2 -36.48 17.35 6.08
CA TRP A 2 -36.80 17.90 7.41
C TRP A 2 -36.51 16.91 8.56
N ILE A 3 -36.40 17.41 9.79
CA ILE A 3 -36.12 16.59 10.99
C ILE A 3 -37.41 16.16 11.68
N LYS A 4 -37.60 14.85 11.82
CA LYS A 4 -38.68 14.24 12.60
C LYS A 4 -38.16 13.75 13.94
N ARG A 5 -38.93 14.03 15.00
CA ARG A 5 -38.77 13.43 16.33
C ARG A 5 -39.61 12.17 16.41
N THR A 6 -38.97 11.03 16.64
CA THR A 6 -39.64 9.74 16.75
C THR A 6 -39.39 9.16 18.14
N ARG A 7 -40.45 8.93 18.91
CA ARG A 7 -40.35 8.29 20.23
C ARG A 7 -40.36 6.77 20.08
N SER A 8 -39.44 6.09 20.76
CA SER A 8 -39.40 4.63 20.87
C SER A 8 -39.09 4.21 22.31
N VAL A 9 -39.28 2.93 22.62
CA VAL A 9 -38.91 2.37 23.93
C VAL A 9 -37.65 1.53 23.74
N SER A 10 -36.57 1.88 24.44
CA SER A 10 -35.29 1.16 24.42
C SER A 10 -34.93 0.75 25.84
N GLY A 11 -34.85 -0.56 26.11
CA GLY A 11 -34.57 -1.07 27.47
C GLY A 11 -35.62 -0.67 28.52
N GLY A 12 -36.88 -0.44 28.12
CA GLY A 12 -37.96 -0.01 29.02
C GLY A 12 -38.03 1.51 29.28
N ILE A 13 -37.10 2.29 28.73
CA ILE A 13 -37.07 3.75 28.87
C ILE A 13 -37.55 4.40 27.56
N PRO A 14 -38.47 5.38 27.62
CA PRO A 14 -38.86 6.15 26.44
C PRO A 14 -37.70 7.04 25.99
N VAL A 15 -37.31 6.91 24.72
CA VAL A 15 -36.21 7.66 24.10
C VAL A 15 -36.72 8.34 22.83
N THR A 16 -36.34 9.60 22.61
CA THR A 16 -36.62 10.32 21.36
C THR A 16 -35.41 10.25 20.43
N TYR A 17 -35.65 9.86 19.18
CA TYR A 17 -34.67 9.83 18.11
C TYR A 17 -34.93 10.94 17.11
N LEU A 18 -33.86 11.53 16.58
CA LEU A 18 -33.91 12.46 15.46
C LEU A 18 -33.70 11.70 14.15
N GLN A 19 -34.60 11.90 13.20
CA GLN A 19 -34.56 11.27 11.89
C GLN A 19 -34.62 12.33 10.79
N LEU A 20 -33.78 12.18 9.78
CA LEU A 20 -33.86 12.96 8.55
C LEU A 20 -34.94 12.35 7.65
N ILE A 21 -35.97 13.12 7.33
CA ILE A 21 -37.11 12.69 6.53
C ILE A 21 -37.18 13.43 5.20
N LYS A 22 -37.47 12.68 4.14
CA LYS A 22 -37.89 13.21 2.85
C LYS A 22 -39.37 12.95 2.61
N THR A 23 -40.10 13.97 2.21
CA THR A 23 -41.48 13.81 1.73
C THR A 23 -41.43 13.61 0.22
N ILE A 24 -42.00 12.51 -0.28
CA ILE A 24 -42.16 12.21 -1.70
C ILE A 24 -43.64 12.17 -2.06
N TYR A 25 -43.97 12.37 -3.33
CA TYR A 25 -45.34 12.26 -3.84
C TYR A 25 -45.42 11.06 -4.80
N GLU A 26 -46.13 10.02 -4.39
CA GLU A 26 -46.39 8.82 -5.21
C GLU A 26 -47.89 8.73 -5.47
N ASN A 27 -48.31 8.62 -6.74
CA ASN A 27 -49.72 8.52 -7.15
C ASN A 27 -50.63 9.62 -6.54
N GLY A 28 -50.12 10.86 -6.47
CA GLY A 28 -50.84 12.00 -5.90
C GLY A 28 -50.96 12.02 -4.37
N LYS A 29 -50.35 11.07 -3.66
CA LYS A 29 -50.32 11.02 -2.19
C LYS A 29 -48.93 11.34 -1.66
N SER A 30 -48.85 12.14 -0.61
CA SER A 30 -47.59 12.39 0.09
C SER A 30 -47.20 11.19 0.95
N ARG A 31 -45.96 10.73 0.82
CA ARG A 31 -45.35 9.68 1.63
C ARG A 31 -44.08 10.21 2.28
N GLN A 32 -43.85 9.85 3.54
CA GLN A 32 -42.63 10.20 4.26
C GLN A 32 -41.66 9.01 4.23
N VAL A 33 -40.40 9.27 3.87
CA VAL A 33 -39.33 8.28 3.83
C VAL A 33 -38.23 8.72 4.79
N VAL A 34 -37.77 7.80 5.64
CA VAL A 34 -36.61 8.02 6.50
C VAL A 34 -35.36 7.89 5.64
N VAL A 35 -34.59 8.96 5.57
CA VAL A 35 -33.32 9.02 4.82
C VAL A 35 -32.16 8.58 5.71
N ALA A 36 -32.11 9.08 6.96
CA ALA A 36 -31.07 8.72 7.91
C ALA A 36 -31.58 8.80 9.37
N ASN A 37 -31.07 7.92 10.22
CA ASN A 37 -31.23 8.03 11.67
C ASN A 37 -30.03 8.80 12.22
N LEU A 38 -30.27 9.97 12.82
CA LEU A 38 -29.20 10.83 13.33
C LEU A 38 -28.80 10.48 14.78
N GLY A 39 -29.61 9.69 15.47
CA GLY A 39 -29.35 9.24 16.84
C GLY A 39 -30.36 9.78 17.84
N ARG A 40 -30.00 9.72 19.13
CA ARG A 40 -30.86 10.16 20.23
C ARG A 40 -30.84 11.68 20.34
N GLU A 41 -32.00 12.30 20.55
CA GLU A 41 -32.14 13.75 20.69
C GLU A 41 -31.26 14.31 21.83
N GLU A 42 -31.08 13.55 22.92
CA GLU A 42 -30.23 13.96 24.04
C GLU A 42 -28.73 14.01 23.71
N LYS A 43 -28.30 13.36 22.60
CA LYS A 43 -26.89 13.26 22.18
C LYS A 43 -26.59 14.03 20.89
N VAL A 44 -27.61 14.57 20.25
CA VAL A 44 -27.51 15.21 18.94
C VAL A 44 -28.05 16.63 19.07
N ASP A 45 -27.22 17.61 18.73
CA ASP A 45 -27.66 19.00 18.66
C ASP A 45 -28.77 19.15 17.60
N TYR A 46 -29.97 19.51 18.08
CA TYR A 46 -31.14 19.71 17.23
C TYR A 46 -30.95 20.83 16.21
N GLU A 47 -30.25 21.91 16.56
CA GLU A 47 -30.00 23.02 15.63
C GLU A 47 -29.09 22.56 14.50
N ARG A 48 -28.01 21.84 14.83
CA ARG A 48 -27.11 21.20 13.85
C ARG A 48 -27.85 20.22 12.95
N ALA A 49 -28.76 19.40 13.51
CA ALA A 49 -29.61 18.50 12.71
C ALA A 49 -30.54 19.27 11.76
N CYS A 50 -31.11 20.40 12.19
CA CYS A 50 -31.90 21.28 11.33
C CYS A 50 -31.06 21.92 10.22
N LYS A 51 -29.80 22.31 10.49
CA LYS A 51 -28.86 22.81 9.47
C LYS A 51 -28.56 21.74 8.43
N LEU A 52 -28.28 20.51 8.87
CA LEU A 52 -28.12 19.35 7.97
C LEU A 52 -29.36 19.18 7.07
N ALA A 53 -30.56 19.14 7.63
CA ALA A 53 -31.78 18.94 6.85
C ALA A 53 -32.05 20.03 5.79
N LYS A 54 -31.55 21.25 6.02
CA LYS A 54 -31.60 22.38 5.07
C LYS A 54 -30.54 22.24 3.98
N ALA A 55 -29.33 21.80 4.32
CA ALA A 55 -28.23 21.60 3.38
C ALA A 55 -28.40 20.35 2.48
N MET A 56 -29.28 19.43 2.89
CA MET A 56 -29.61 18.23 2.12
C MET A 56 -30.50 18.55 0.92
N GLU A 57 -29.84 18.77 -0.22
CA GLU A 57 -30.43 18.92 -1.54
C GLU A 57 -30.61 17.55 -2.24
N ASP A 58 -31.32 17.51 -3.37
CA ASP A 58 -31.63 16.28 -4.10
C ASP A 58 -30.60 15.93 -5.20
N ASP A 59 -29.45 16.60 -5.18
CA ASP A 59 -28.36 16.39 -6.13
C ASP A 59 -27.67 15.05 -5.94
N LYS A 60 -27.20 14.45 -7.06
CA LYS A 60 -26.51 13.15 -7.02
C LYS A 60 -25.23 13.20 -6.18
N TYR A 61 -24.51 14.31 -6.22
CA TYR A 61 -23.29 14.56 -5.47
C TYR A 61 -23.50 15.81 -4.60
N LEU A 62 -23.21 15.71 -3.32
CA LEU A 62 -23.35 16.79 -2.35
C LEU A 62 -22.06 16.93 -1.55
N TYR A 63 -21.64 18.16 -1.26
CA TYR A 63 -20.46 18.44 -0.45
C TYR A 63 -20.88 19.19 0.80
N LEU A 64 -20.58 18.62 1.97
CA LEU A 64 -20.97 19.20 3.25
C LEU A 64 -19.74 19.49 4.13
N PRO A 65 -19.81 20.53 4.98
CA PRO A 65 -18.85 20.77 6.05
C PRO A 65 -18.72 19.56 6.98
N LYS A 66 -17.50 19.34 7.52
CA LYS A 66 -17.18 18.20 8.43
C LYS A 66 -18.12 18.16 9.65
N ASP A 67 -18.51 19.32 10.18
CA ASP A 67 -19.45 19.39 11.28
C ASP A 67 -20.85 18.87 10.89
N LEU A 68 -21.36 19.07 9.68
CA LEU A 68 -22.65 18.46 9.33
C LEU A 68 -22.54 16.96 9.08
N LEU A 69 -21.38 16.51 8.57
CA LEU A 69 -21.13 15.11 8.23
C LEU A 69 -20.98 14.19 9.44
N GLU A 70 -20.43 14.67 10.55
CA GLU A 70 -20.32 13.91 11.81
C GLU A 70 -21.67 13.43 12.37
N LEU A 71 -22.80 13.99 11.91
CA LEU A 71 -24.14 13.52 12.26
C LEU A 71 -24.59 12.28 11.48
N LEU A 72 -23.83 11.88 10.46
CA LEU A 72 -24.14 10.80 9.55
C LEU A 72 -23.14 9.64 9.72
N PRO A 73 -23.51 8.40 9.36
CA PRO A 73 -22.61 7.24 9.45
C PRO A 73 -21.60 7.24 8.30
N MET A 74 -20.73 8.26 8.26
CA MET A 74 -19.71 8.44 7.23
C MET A 74 -18.65 7.35 7.29
N LYS A 75 -18.05 7.10 6.13
CA LYS A 75 -16.87 6.24 5.98
C LYS A 75 -15.68 7.05 5.46
N LYS A 76 -14.47 6.62 5.81
CA LYS A 76 -13.22 7.10 5.20
C LYS A 76 -13.23 6.77 3.71
N TYR A 77 -12.74 7.69 2.89
CA TYR A 77 -12.84 7.58 1.43
C TYR A 77 -11.56 7.94 0.70
N GLY A 78 -10.76 8.87 1.19
CA GLY A 78 -9.65 9.44 0.43
C GLY A 78 -8.65 8.39 -0.02
N GLU A 79 -8.15 7.59 0.93
CA GLU A 79 -7.13 6.58 0.67
C GLU A 79 -7.65 5.50 -0.31
N THR A 80 -8.88 5.00 -0.09
CA THR A 80 -9.49 3.99 -0.96
C THR A 80 -9.87 4.56 -2.33
N PHE A 81 -10.23 5.84 -2.41
CA PHE A 81 -10.49 6.52 -3.68
C PHE A 81 -9.24 6.63 -4.53
N LEU A 82 -8.13 7.10 -3.96
CA LEU A 82 -6.85 7.22 -4.65
C LEU A 82 -6.38 5.86 -5.19
N LEU A 83 -6.42 4.83 -4.35
CA LEU A 83 -6.05 3.46 -4.76
C LEU A 83 -6.99 2.94 -5.85
N TYR A 84 -8.31 3.17 -5.73
CA TYR A 84 -9.29 2.76 -6.74
C TYR A 84 -9.07 3.46 -8.08
N LYS A 85 -8.72 4.75 -8.06
CA LYS A 85 -8.44 5.52 -9.27
C LYS A 85 -7.28 4.91 -10.05
N ILE A 86 -6.18 4.57 -9.38
CA ILE A 86 -5.05 3.92 -10.04
C ILE A 86 -5.39 2.49 -10.46
N PHE A 87 -6.17 1.76 -9.68
CA PHE A 87 -6.66 0.42 -10.03
C PHE A 87 -7.49 0.42 -11.34
N ASP A 88 -8.25 1.49 -11.59
CA ASP A 88 -9.00 1.71 -12.82
C ASP A 88 -8.10 2.21 -13.96
N MET A 89 -7.28 3.25 -13.73
CA MET A 89 -6.38 3.84 -14.74
C MET A 89 -5.35 2.83 -15.29
N THR A 90 -4.86 1.93 -14.45
CA THR A 90 -3.92 0.86 -14.87
C THR A 90 -4.61 -0.28 -15.61
N SER A 91 -5.94 -0.23 -15.79
CA SER A 91 -6.79 -1.30 -16.33
C SER A 91 -6.76 -2.60 -15.51
N MET A 92 -6.24 -2.58 -14.28
CA MET A 92 -6.18 -3.76 -13.42
C MET A 92 -7.59 -4.26 -13.09
N ARG A 93 -8.52 -3.33 -12.83
CA ARG A 93 -9.95 -3.64 -12.69
C ARG A 93 -10.47 -4.43 -13.89
N ARG A 94 -10.34 -3.89 -15.10
CA ARG A 94 -10.82 -4.52 -16.34
C ARG A 94 -10.18 -5.89 -16.56
N PHE A 95 -8.88 -6.04 -16.27
CA PHE A 95 -8.20 -7.33 -16.35
C PHE A 95 -8.83 -8.37 -15.41
N LEU A 96 -9.06 -8.01 -14.15
CA LEU A 96 -9.67 -8.91 -13.17
C LEU A 96 -11.14 -9.21 -13.48
N GLU A 97 -11.91 -8.24 -14.00
CA GLU A 97 -13.28 -8.45 -14.47
C GLU A 97 -13.33 -9.45 -15.65
N ASN A 98 -12.40 -9.34 -16.60
CA ASN A 98 -12.25 -10.29 -17.70
C ASN A 98 -11.84 -11.68 -17.21
N LEU A 99 -10.91 -11.75 -16.24
CA LEU A 99 -10.49 -13.01 -15.64
C LEU A 99 -11.63 -13.66 -14.85
N ALA A 100 -12.45 -12.87 -14.14
CA ALA A 100 -13.63 -13.35 -13.44
C ALA A 100 -14.64 -13.95 -14.42
N SER A 101 -14.92 -13.24 -15.53
CA SER A 101 -15.75 -13.77 -16.61
C SER A 101 -15.20 -15.07 -17.19
N TYR A 102 -13.88 -15.14 -17.44
CA TYR A 102 -13.23 -16.36 -17.95
C TYR A 102 -13.36 -17.54 -16.97
N LYS A 103 -13.20 -17.29 -15.67
CA LYS A 103 -13.33 -18.30 -14.61
C LYS A 103 -14.80 -18.55 -14.18
N ALA A 104 -15.77 -17.91 -14.83
CA ALA A 104 -17.19 -17.95 -14.48
C ALA A 104 -17.48 -17.55 -13.01
N LEU A 105 -16.76 -16.53 -12.52
CA LEU A 105 -16.92 -15.98 -11.17
C LEU A 105 -17.70 -14.66 -11.20
N PRO A 106 -18.44 -14.31 -10.12
CA PRO A 106 -19.17 -13.06 -10.05
C PRO A 106 -18.24 -11.83 -10.10
N GLN A 107 -18.68 -10.73 -10.71
CA GLN A 107 -17.91 -9.47 -10.75
C GLN A 107 -17.60 -8.93 -9.34
N LEU A 108 -18.42 -9.27 -8.35
CA LEU A 108 -18.19 -8.91 -6.96
C LEU A 108 -16.89 -9.51 -6.38
N SER A 109 -16.35 -10.58 -6.97
CA SER A 109 -15.03 -11.13 -6.61
C SER A 109 -13.91 -10.11 -6.86
N VAL A 110 -14.01 -9.29 -7.92
CA VAL A 110 -13.05 -8.21 -8.23
C VAL A 110 -13.12 -7.12 -7.17
N THR A 111 -14.33 -6.73 -6.76
CA THR A 111 -14.54 -5.78 -5.66
C THR A 111 -13.94 -6.30 -4.35
N ALA A 112 -14.10 -7.60 -4.06
CA ALA A 112 -13.49 -8.21 -2.88
C ALA A 112 -11.96 -8.25 -2.97
N ILE A 113 -11.36 -8.55 -4.13
CA ILE A 113 -9.88 -8.43 -4.31
C ILE A 113 -9.41 -7.01 -4.01
N PHE A 114 -10.06 -6.00 -4.61
CA PHE A 114 -9.73 -4.60 -4.36
C PHE A 114 -9.85 -4.25 -2.87
N ALA A 115 -10.91 -4.71 -2.21
CA ALA A 115 -11.09 -4.47 -0.78
C ALA A 115 -10.02 -5.11 0.09
N ILE A 116 -9.59 -6.33 -0.23
CA ILE A 116 -8.50 -7.00 0.50
C ILE A 116 -7.17 -6.29 0.23
N CYS A 117 -6.93 -5.82 -0.99
CA CYS A 117 -5.75 -5.01 -1.33
C CYS A 117 -5.73 -3.70 -0.53
N ALA A 118 -6.85 -2.97 -0.48
CA ALA A 118 -7.00 -1.77 0.32
C ALA A 118 -6.84 -2.02 1.82
N TYR A 119 -7.34 -3.16 2.32
CA TYR A 119 -7.15 -3.57 3.71
C TYR A 119 -5.65 -3.72 4.06
N TYR A 120 -4.88 -4.40 3.20
CA TYR A 120 -3.43 -4.53 3.40
C TYR A 120 -2.67 -3.22 3.21
N ALA A 121 -3.26 -2.22 2.53
CA ALA A 121 -2.67 -0.89 2.42
C ALA A 121 -2.92 -0.01 3.65
N PHE A 122 -4.10 -0.10 4.28
CA PHE A 122 -4.55 0.95 5.21
C PHE A 122 -4.92 0.48 6.63
N ASP A 123 -5.23 -0.80 6.86
CA ASP A 123 -5.74 -1.25 8.17
C ASP A 123 -5.43 -2.73 8.48
N SER A 124 -4.25 -3.21 8.10
CA SER A 124 -3.83 -4.62 8.25
C SER A 124 -3.73 -5.14 9.69
N ARG A 125 -4.02 -4.29 10.69
CA ARG A 125 -3.94 -4.59 12.13
C ARG A 125 -5.30 -4.96 12.75
N ASN A 126 -6.40 -4.70 12.06
CA ASN A 126 -7.75 -4.97 12.53
C ASN A 126 -8.41 -6.12 11.75
N ASP A 127 -9.58 -6.58 12.18
CA ASP A 127 -10.37 -7.54 11.40
C ASP A 127 -10.84 -6.92 10.06
N PHE A 128 -10.85 -7.71 8.99
CA PHE A 128 -11.20 -7.26 7.63
C PHE A 128 -12.63 -6.70 7.53
N PHE A 129 -13.61 -7.33 8.17
CA PHE A 129 -15.00 -6.83 8.16
C PHE A 129 -15.16 -5.54 8.98
N HIS A 130 -14.31 -5.33 10.00
CA HIS A 130 -14.26 -4.06 10.71
C HIS A 130 -13.71 -2.95 9.81
N PHE A 131 -12.67 -3.23 9.03
CA PHE A 131 -12.16 -2.33 8.01
C PHE A 131 -13.27 -1.92 7.01
N LEU A 132 -14.06 -2.86 6.49
CA LEU A 132 -15.18 -2.56 5.58
C LEU A 132 -16.27 -1.68 6.22
N SER A 133 -16.40 -1.70 7.55
CA SER A 133 -17.34 -0.82 8.25
C SER A 133 -16.85 0.64 8.30
N LYS A 134 -15.53 0.85 8.29
CA LYS A 134 -14.89 2.16 8.39
C LYS A 134 -14.58 2.81 7.05
N TYR A 135 -14.18 2.00 6.07
CA TYR A 135 -13.73 2.48 4.76
C TYR A 135 -14.80 2.28 3.70
N PHE A 136 -14.98 3.29 2.85
CA PHE A 136 -15.88 3.22 1.74
C PHE A 136 -15.23 2.49 0.57
N ILE A 137 -15.88 1.40 0.18
CA ILE A 137 -15.61 0.67 -1.05
C ILE A 137 -16.97 0.40 -1.68
N TYR A 138 -17.07 0.66 -2.97
CA TYR A 138 -18.31 0.51 -3.72
C TYR A 138 -18.80 -0.95 -3.64
N ASN A 139 -20.08 -1.18 -3.33
CA ASN A 139 -20.69 -2.49 -3.05
C ASN A 139 -20.06 -3.29 -1.88
N SER A 140 -19.37 -2.64 -0.93
CA SER A 140 -18.77 -3.33 0.24
C SER A 140 -19.78 -4.03 1.13
N ASP A 141 -21.02 -3.54 1.19
CA ASP A 141 -22.16 -4.13 1.89
C ASP A 141 -22.51 -5.53 1.38
N ARG A 142 -22.14 -5.84 0.14
CA ARG A 142 -22.39 -7.14 -0.50
C ARG A 142 -21.24 -8.12 -0.35
N ILE A 143 -20.08 -7.69 0.18
CA ILE A 143 -18.92 -8.57 0.36
C ILE A 143 -19.22 -9.55 1.51
N THR A 144 -19.43 -10.81 1.17
CA THR A 144 -19.64 -11.90 2.12
C THR A 144 -18.46 -12.88 2.12
N LYS A 145 -18.50 -13.88 3.01
CA LYS A 145 -17.52 -14.98 3.00
C LYS A 145 -17.44 -15.70 1.66
N ASP A 146 -18.59 -15.92 1.00
CA ASP A 146 -18.63 -16.56 -0.32
C ASP A 146 -17.97 -15.69 -1.39
N THR A 147 -18.19 -14.37 -1.34
CA THR A 147 -17.53 -13.42 -2.23
C THR A 147 -16.01 -13.44 -2.05
N ILE A 148 -15.52 -13.57 -0.81
CA ILE A 148 -14.09 -13.65 -0.50
C ILE A 148 -13.52 -14.98 -1.00
N ILE A 149 -14.24 -16.10 -0.85
CA ILE A 149 -13.82 -17.40 -1.43
C ILE A 149 -13.69 -17.27 -2.95
N ASP A 150 -14.65 -16.65 -3.61
CA ASP A 150 -14.60 -16.43 -5.07
C ASP A 150 -13.46 -15.49 -5.47
N ALA A 151 -13.15 -14.46 -4.68
CA ALA A 151 -11.97 -13.61 -4.87
C ALA A 151 -10.66 -14.41 -4.81
N PHE A 152 -10.52 -15.31 -3.84
CA PHE A 152 -9.35 -16.19 -3.77
C PHE A 152 -9.35 -17.19 -4.95
N ARG A 153 -10.48 -17.79 -5.34
CA ARG A 153 -10.56 -18.62 -6.57
C ARG A 153 -10.15 -17.86 -7.83
N LEU A 154 -10.48 -16.56 -7.89
CA LEU A 154 -10.10 -15.69 -9.00
C LEU A 154 -8.57 -15.57 -9.10
N LEU A 155 -7.85 -15.49 -7.98
CA LEU A 155 -6.38 -15.44 -7.96
C LEU A 155 -5.73 -16.81 -8.09
N LYS A 156 -6.32 -17.87 -7.52
CA LYS A 156 -5.77 -19.23 -7.51
C LYS A 156 -5.36 -19.74 -8.89
N GLY A 157 -4.12 -20.24 -9.00
CA GLY A 157 -3.59 -20.86 -10.21
C GLY A 157 -3.58 -19.92 -11.42
N THR A 158 -3.67 -18.61 -11.19
CA THR A 158 -3.51 -17.62 -12.25
C THR A 158 -2.02 -17.43 -12.42
N PRO A 159 -1.41 -17.85 -13.55
CA PRO A 159 -0.03 -17.48 -13.81
C PRO A 159 0.02 -15.96 -13.72
N TYR A 160 0.93 -15.48 -12.87
CA TYR A 160 1.07 -14.11 -12.36
C TYR A 160 0.17 -13.08 -13.03
N VAL A 161 -0.38 -12.16 -12.25
CA VAL A 161 -1.06 -10.95 -12.77
C VAL A 161 -0.13 -10.09 -13.71
N HIS A 162 1.12 -10.52 -13.91
CA HIS A 162 2.21 -10.10 -14.80
C HIS A 162 1.82 -9.73 -16.24
N PRO A 163 1.28 -10.55 -17.17
CA PRO A 163 1.24 -10.13 -18.58
C PRO A 163 0.14 -9.10 -18.87
N GLY A 164 -1.03 -9.21 -18.23
CA GLY A 164 -2.14 -8.29 -18.46
C GLY A 164 -1.85 -6.89 -17.93
N ILE A 165 -1.30 -6.80 -16.71
CA ILE A 165 -0.91 -5.54 -16.06
C ILE A 165 0.30 -4.92 -16.77
N ILE A 166 1.31 -5.73 -17.11
CA ILE A 166 2.56 -5.24 -17.71
C ILE A 166 2.41 -5.04 -19.23
N SER A 167 1.45 -5.65 -19.92
CA SER A 167 1.26 -5.42 -21.37
C SER A 167 0.93 -3.95 -21.70
N ASN A 168 0.18 -3.25 -20.85
CA ASN A 168 -0.04 -1.80 -20.98
C ASN A 168 1.27 -1.00 -20.78
N TYR A 169 2.21 -1.56 -20.03
CA TYR A 169 3.52 -0.99 -19.77
C TYR A 169 4.55 -1.32 -20.87
N PHE A 170 4.49 -2.51 -21.47
CA PHE A 170 5.33 -2.92 -22.60
C PHE A 170 5.09 -2.07 -23.86
N TYR A 171 3.89 -1.47 -24.01
CA TYR A 171 3.63 -0.48 -25.07
C TYR A 171 4.36 0.85 -24.86
N LEU A 172 4.95 1.11 -23.68
CA LEU A 172 5.53 2.40 -23.31
C LEU A 172 7.05 2.47 -23.23
N LYS A 173 7.83 1.38 -23.40
CA LYS A 173 9.29 1.49 -23.60
C LYS A 173 9.89 0.34 -24.41
N GLU A 174 10.35 0.69 -25.62
CA GLU A 174 11.64 0.24 -26.13
C GLU A 174 12.77 0.82 -25.24
N ASN A 175 13.82 0.04 -24.95
CA ASN A 175 15.02 0.32 -24.12
C ASN A 175 14.77 0.44 -22.59
N ASP A 176 15.39 -0.28 -21.66
CA ASP A 176 16.74 -0.88 -21.54
C ASP A 176 16.67 -2.13 -20.61
N ASP A 177 17.53 -3.14 -20.82
CA ASP A 177 17.54 -4.45 -20.14
C ASP A 177 17.83 -4.45 -18.62
N PHE A 178 17.93 -3.28 -17.98
CA PHE A 178 18.33 -3.15 -16.57
C PHE A 178 17.20 -3.46 -15.59
N ARG A 179 17.45 -4.38 -14.66
CA ARG A 179 16.47 -4.85 -13.66
C ARG A 179 17.07 -4.91 -12.27
N LEU A 180 16.22 -4.66 -11.28
CA LEU A 180 16.56 -4.78 -9.87
C LEU A 180 15.79 -5.97 -9.29
N ILE A 181 16.48 -6.82 -8.54
CA ILE A 181 15.85 -7.91 -7.77
C ILE A 181 16.05 -7.61 -6.29
N TYR A 182 14.96 -7.20 -5.64
CA TYR A 182 14.88 -7.02 -4.21
C TYR A 182 14.66 -8.37 -3.54
N ILE A 183 15.44 -8.68 -2.52
CA ILE A 183 15.32 -9.92 -1.76
C ILE A 183 15.05 -9.54 -0.31
N VAL A 184 13.86 -9.90 0.18
CA VAL A 184 13.38 -9.49 1.50
C VAL A 184 12.96 -10.70 2.31
N SER A 185 13.33 -10.69 3.59
CA SER A 185 12.84 -11.67 4.55
C SER A 185 11.39 -11.38 4.89
N THR A 186 10.59 -12.42 5.01
CA THR A 186 9.17 -12.32 5.37
C THR A 186 8.88 -13.14 6.61
N HIS A 187 8.10 -12.60 7.53
CA HIS A 187 7.39 -13.35 8.54
C HIS A 187 6.09 -13.92 7.93
N VAL A 188 5.88 -15.22 8.13
CA VAL A 188 4.65 -15.89 7.69
C VAL A 188 3.92 -16.36 8.93
N SER A 189 2.65 -15.97 9.08
CA SER A 189 1.85 -16.37 10.24
C SER A 189 1.88 -17.89 10.43
N ARG A 190 1.97 -18.34 11.69
CA ARG A 190 1.94 -19.78 12.04
C ARG A 190 0.65 -20.50 11.61
N ALA A 191 -0.42 -19.75 11.35
CA ALA A 191 -1.63 -20.31 10.76
C ALA A 191 -1.39 -20.80 9.31
N LEU A 192 -0.41 -20.22 8.61
CA LEU A 192 -0.07 -20.47 7.21
C LEU A 192 1.26 -21.21 7.02
N SER A 193 2.27 -21.03 7.88
CA SER A 193 3.53 -21.77 7.77
C SER A 193 4.12 -22.16 9.11
N GLU A 194 4.60 -23.39 9.24
CA GLU A 194 5.23 -23.88 10.48
C GLU A 194 6.61 -23.27 10.72
N SER A 195 7.33 -22.87 9.65
CA SER A 195 8.65 -22.22 9.76
C SER A 195 8.54 -20.83 10.39
N GLY A 196 7.39 -20.16 10.24
CA GLY A 196 7.18 -18.77 10.63
C GLY A 196 7.92 -17.74 9.77
N ASN A 197 8.73 -18.19 8.81
CA ASN A 197 9.64 -17.35 8.02
C ASN A 197 9.64 -17.82 6.55
N GLY A 198 9.82 -16.85 5.65
CA GLY A 198 9.95 -17.05 4.22
C GLY A 198 10.78 -15.93 3.57
N ILE A 199 10.82 -15.94 2.24
CA ILE A 199 11.54 -14.95 1.44
C ILE A 199 10.67 -14.54 0.27
N ALA A 200 10.54 -13.24 0.06
CA ALA A 200 10.00 -12.68 -1.16
C ALA A 200 11.14 -12.11 -2.01
N THR A 201 11.07 -12.38 -3.31
CA THR A 201 11.92 -11.73 -4.31
C THR A 201 11.05 -10.90 -5.23
N ILE A 202 11.33 -9.61 -5.35
CA ILE A 202 10.58 -8.69 -6.21
C ILE A 202 11.51 -8.17 -7.29
N MET A 203 11.19 -8.45 -8.55
CA MET A 203 11.87 -7.89 -9.71
C MET A 203 11.17 -6.61 -10.13
N THR A 204 11.95 -5.55 -10.32
CA THR A 204 11.48 -4.27 -10.87
C THR A 204 12.39 -3.87 -12.05
N ASP A 205 11.95 -2.91 -12.86
CA ASP A 205 12.87 -2.19 -13.74
C ASP A 205 13.56 -1.03 -13.02
N GLN A 206 14.40 -0.30 -13.74
CA GLN A 206 15.11 0.89 -13.25
C GLN A 206 14.24 2.04 -12.72
N ARG A 207 12.96 2.12 -13.12
CA ARG A 207 11.99 3.09 -12.55
C ARG A 207 11.37 2.56 -11.25
N GLY A 208 11.65 1.31 -10.93
CA GLY A 208 11.10 0.60 -9.79
C GLY A 208 9.72 -0.01 -10.05
N ILE A 209 9.24 -0.03 -11.30
CA ILE A 209 7.94 -0.62 -11.58
C ILE A 209 8.00 -2.14 -11.35
N PRO A 210 7.12 -2.70 -10.49
CA PRO A 210 7.13 -4.13 -10.20
C PRO A 210 6.81 -4.94 -11.46
N LEU A 211 7.72 -5.84 -11.81
CA LEU A 211 7.61 -6.73 -12.96
C LEU A 211 7.21 -8.13 -12.51
N HIS A 212 7.93 -8.70 -11.56
CA HIS A 212 7.73 -10.08 -11.14
C HIS A 212 7.93 -10.22 -9.66
N TYR A 213 7.35 -11.26 -9.08
CA TYR A 213 7.71 -11.67 -7.74
C TYR A 213 7.73 -13.19 -7.63
N ASN A 214 8.52 -13.68 -6.69
CA ASN A 214 8.49 -15.07 -6.27
C ASN A 214 8.57 -15.14 -4.75
N PHE A 215 7.76 -16.03 -4.17
CA PHE A 215 7.73 -16.28 -2.73
C PHE A 215 8.23 -17.71 -2.47
N SER A 216 9.11 -17.86 -1.50
CA SER A 216 9.61 -19.15 -1.07
C SER A 216 9.56 -19.30 0.45
N ASP A 217 8.98 -20.41 0.91
CA ASP A 217 9.14 -20.90 2.29
C ASP A 217 10.53 -21.52 2.53
N SER A 218 11.39 -21.57 1.50
CA SER A 218 12.73 -22.14 1.60
C SER A 218 13.67 -21.25 2.41
N LYS A 219 14.73 -21.87 2.93
CA LYS A 219 15.87 -21.10 3.43
C LYS A 219 16.48 -20.30 2.29
N LEU A 220 17.10 -19.16 2.62
CA LEU A 220 17.82 -18.28 1.69
C LEU A 220 18.82 -19.03 0.81
N LYS A 221 19.34 -20.15 1.34
CA LYS A 221 20.31 -21.07 0.74
C LYS A 221 19.93 -21.65 -0.64
N GLU A 222 18.68 -21.51 -1.06
CA GLU A 222 18.12 -22.12 -2.28
C GLU A 222 17.75 -21.11 -3.38
N LEU A 223 18.08 -19.82 -3.20
CA LEU A 223 17.86 -18.80 -4.22
C LEU A 223 18.86 -18.91 -5.38
N ASN A 224 18.35 -18.87 -6.61
CA ASN A 224 19.16 -18.80 -7.82
C ASN A 224 19.42 -17.34 -8.19
N PHE A 225 20.69 -16.95 -8.26
CA PHE A 225 21.11 -15.62 -8.72
C PHE A 225 21.28 -15.61 -10.24
N SER A 226 20.97 -14.49 -10.88
CA SER A 226 21.18 -14.36 -12.32
C SER A 226 22.61 -13.92 -12.61
N ASP A 227 23.25 -14.56 -13.59
CA ASP A 227 24.54 -14.12 -14.15
C ASP A 227 24.39 -12.93 -15.13
N ASN A 228 23.16 -12.43 -15.36
CA ASN A 228 22.93 -11.32 -16.26
C ASN A 228 23.48 -10.01 -15.68
N ALA A 229 24.45 -9.40 -16.37
CA ALA A 229 25.06 -8.15 -15.97
C ALA A 229 24.07 -6.98 -15.86
N ASN A 230 22.91 -7.04 -16.50
CA ASN A 230 21.89 -6.01 -16.40
C ASN A 230 20.98 -6.20 -15.17
N ILE A 231 21.23 -7.21 -14.33
CA ILE A 231 20.47 -7.46 -13.11
C ILE A 231 21.31 -7.07 -11.89
N VAL A 232 20.73 -6.26 -11.01
CA VAL A 232 21.32 -5.89 -9.71
C VAL A 232 20.45 -6.43 -8.60
N HIS A 233 21.07 -7.18 -7.68
CA HIS A 233 20.41 -7.73 -6.49
C HIS A 233 20.51 -6.74 -5.33
N VAL A 234 19.41 -6.47 -4.63
CA VAL A 234 19.37 -5.52 -3.50
C VAL A 234 18.92 -6.24 -2.23
N PHE A 235 19.66 -6.07 -1.12
CA PHE A 235 19.36 -6.73 0.16
C PHE A 235 19.74 -5.86 1.39
N ASN A 236 18.90 -5.90 2.44
CA ASN A 236 19.06 -5.07 3.65
C ASN A 236 19.73 -5.83 4.80
N ASP A 237 19.26 -7.04 5.11
CA ASP A 237 19.82 -7.81 6.23
C ASP A 237 19.64 -9.31 5.98
N LEU A 238 20.44 -9.82 5.05
CA LEU A 238 20.49 -11.24 4.76
C LEU A 238 21.91 -11.69 5.01
N ASP A 239 22.10 -12.20 6.23
CA ASP A 239 23.30 -12.86 6.75
C ASP A 239 24.36 -13.11 5.68
N ILE A 240 25.50 -12.45 5.87
CA ILE A 240 26.77 -12.49 5.13
C ILE A 240 27.30 -13.91 4.78
N CYS A 241 26.60 -14.98 5.16
CA CYS A 241 26.77 -16.34 4.64
C CYS A 241 26.73 -16.45 3.09
N TYR A 242 26.47 -15.35 2.37
CA TYR A 242 26.32 -15.29 0.93
C TYR A 242 27.37 -14.52 0.15
N ILE A 243 28.27 -13.73 0.75
CA ILE A 243 29.42 -13.19 -0.02
C ILE A 243 30.41 -14.32 -0.38
N GLU A 244 30.42 -15.41 0.39
CA GLU A 244 31.19 -16.63 0.05
C GLU A 244 30.54 -17.48 -1.06
N LYS A 245 29.25 -17.27 -1.38
CA LYS A 245 28.47 -18.10 -2.33
C LYS A 245 27.96 -17.36 -3.56
N ILE A 246 27.60 -16.10 -3.43
CA ILE A 246 27.56 -15.18 -4.55
C ILE A 246 29.01 -15.09 -4.98
N ASN A 247 29.33 -15.54 -6.18
CA ASN A 247 30.58 -15.13 -6.76
C ASN A 247 30.47 -13.60 -6.94
N VAL A 248 30.96 -12.84 -5.96
CA VAL A 248 30.85 -11.38 -5.89
C VAL A 248 31.55 -10.67 -7.05
N HIS A 249 32.33 -11.42 -7.83
CA HIS A 249 32.90 -10.96 -9.09
C HIS A 249 32.00 -11.25 -10.31
N LYS A 250 30.96 -12.10 -10.17
CA LYS A 250 30.01 -12.45 -11.24
C LYS A 250 28.67 -11.71 -11.14
N HIS A 251 28.11 -11.55 -9.94
CA HIS A 251 26.78 -10.96 -9.76
C HIS A 251 26.87 -9.53 -9.26
N ARG A 252 26.06 -8.62 -9.82
CA ARG A 252 25.99 -7.24 -9.36
C ARG A 252 25.02 -7.09 -8.19
N PHE A 253 25.41 -6.34 -7.17
CA PHE A 253 24.57 -6.19 -5.98
C PHE A 253 24.73 -4.85 -5.25
N ILE A 254 23.73 -4.53 -4.42
CA ILE A 254 23.73 -3.47 -3.41
C ILE A 254 23.29 -4.12 -2.10
N ALA A 255 24.12 -4.01 -1.06
CA ALA A 255 23.87 -4.69 0.21
C ALA A 255 24.13 -3.77 1.38
N LYS A 256 23.28 -3.81 2.40
CA LYS A 256 23.67 -3.33 3.73
C LYS A 256 24.50 -4.40 4.44
N MET A 257 25.52 -3.95 5.18
CA MET A 257 26.42 -4.80 5.95
C MET A 257 26.85 -4.14 7.26
N GLY A 258 27.29 -4.96 8.21
CA GLY A 258 27.95 -4.48 9.41
C GLY A 258 29.47 -4.36 9.24
N ILE A 259 30.10 -3.66 10.18
CA ILE A 259 31.57 -3.46 10.20
C ILE A 259 32.32 -4.76 10.37
N ARG A 260 31.80 -5.66 11.20
CA ARG A 260 32.45 -6.96 11.45
C ARG A 260 32.53 -7.77 10.17
N GLU A 261 31.55 -7.61 9.29
CA GLU A 261 31.47 -8.33 8.03
C GLU A 261 32.28 -7.65 6.94
N LEU A 262 32.37 -6.32 6.94
CA LEU A 262 33.33 -5.58 6.14
C LEU A 262 34.78 -6.03 6.43
N MET A 263 35.13 -6.20 7.71
CA MET A 263 36.44 -6.72 8.14
C MET A 263 36.73 -8.14 7.63
N LYS A 264 35.71 -9.00 7.61
CA LYS A 264 35.86 -10.38 7.08
C LYS A 264 36.04 -10.38 5.57
N LEU A 265 35.38 -9.47 4.86
CA LEU A 265 35.44 -9.39 3.40
C LEU A 265 36.79 -8.86 2.91
N PHE A 266 37.39 -7.94 3.66
CA PHE A 266 38.66 -7.29 3.30
C PHE A 266 39.75 -7.60 4.33
N PRO A 267 40.17 -8.86 4.50
CA PRO A 267 41.10 -9.26 5.56
C PRO A 267 42.51 -8.67 5.38
N ASN A 268 42.85 -8.20 4.18
CA ASN A 268 44.14 -7.58 3.86
C ASN A 268 44.16 -6.06 4.11
N TYR A 269 43.03 -5.46 4.49
CA TYR A 269 42.90 -4.03 4.77
C TYR A 269 42.73 -3.80 6.27
N ASP A 270 43.39 -2.76 6.81
CA ASP A 270 43.13 -2.33 8.19
C ASP A 270 41.83 -1.51 8.22
N ILE A 271 40.72 -2.23 8.27
CA ILE A 271 39.38 -1.62 8.36
C ILE A 271 39.23 -0.83 9.67
N ASN A 272 39.94 -1.17 10.76
CA ASN A 272 39.87 -0.39 12.00
C ASN A 272 40.50 0.99 11.83
N GLU A 273 41.67 1.06 11.20
CA GLU A 273 42.31 2.34 10.89
C GLU A 273 41.43 3.17 9.95
N LEU A 274 40.92 2.54 8.89
CA LEU A 274 40.07 3.20 7.91
C LEU A 274 38.79 3.78 8.53
N VAL A 275 38.09 3.04 9.40
CA VAL A 275 36.85 3.55 9.99
C VAL A 275 37.08 4.60 11.08
N ASN A 276 38.26 4.64 11.70
CA ASN A 276 38.60 5.68 12.68
C ASN A 276 39.12 6.97 12.04
N GLN A 277 39.42 6.96 10.73
CA GLN A 277 39.90 8.13 10.02
C GLN A 277 38.81 9.20 9.90
N GLU A 278 39.19 10.45 10.14
CA GLU A 278 38.33 11.61 9.91
C GLU A 278 38.09 11.82 8.40
N ALA A 279 36.83 11.92 7.99
CA ALA A 279 36.42 12.07 6.62
C ALA A 279 35.31 13.12 6.48
N LEU A 280 35.29 13.80 5.32
CA LEU A 280 34.21 14.70 4.95
C LEU A 280 33.05 13.91 4.36
N PHE A 281 31.88 13.98 5.01
CA PHE A 281 30.61 13.45 4.51
C PHE A 281 29.87 14.51 3.71
N THR A 282 29.49 14.17 2.47
CA THR A 282 28.68 15.01 1.60
C THR A 282 27.20 14.88 1.94
N SER A 283 26.43 15.96 1.80
CA SER A 283 24.98 15.92 2.04
C SER A 283 24.28 15.19 0.90
N TYR A 284 23.34 14.32 1.24
CA TYR A 284 22.37 13.70 0.35
C TYR A 284 21.02 13.68 1.08
N LYS A 285 20.01 14.37 0.56
CA LYS A 285 18.76 14.64 1.27
C LYS A 285 19.04 15.16 2.69
N ASP A 286 18.56 14.47 3.71
CA ASP A 286 18.71 14.77 5.13
C ASP A 286 19.89 14.03 5.80
N VAL A 287 20.66 13.22 5.06
CA VAL A 287 21.77 12.41 5.58
C VAL A 287 23.15 12.85 5.07
N GLY A 288 24.20 12.40 5.75
CA GLY A 288 25.59 12.52 5.31
C GLY A 288 26.08 11.20 4.70
N ILE A 289 26.77 11.28 3.57
CA ILE A 289 27.28 10.14 2.82
C ILE A 289 28.79 10.24 2.63
N LYS A 290 29.49 9.11 2.80
CA LYS A 290 30.88 8.95 2.38
C LYS A 290 31.03 7.69 1.56
N VAL A 291 31.52 7.84 0.32
CA VAL A 291 31.85 6.70 -0.55
C VAL A 291 33.35 6.47 -0.51
N LEU A 292 33.76 5.23 -0.28
CA LEU A 292 35.13 4.74 -0.36
C LEU A 292 35.20 3.64 -1.41
N LYS A 293 36.33 3.56 -2.11
CA LYS A 293 36.61 2.46 -3.04
C LYS A 293 37.64 1.53 -2.41
N ILE A 294 37.29 0.25 -2.29
CA ILE A 294 38.18 -0.82 -1.81
C ILE A 294 38.15 -1.91 -2.87
N ASP A 295 39.29 -2.14 -3.54
CA ASP A 295 39.39 -3.01 -4.72
C ASP A 295 38.34 -2.65 -5.80
N ASP A 296 37.50 -3.62 -6.18
CA ASP A 296 36.40 -3.48 -7.15
C ASP A 296 35.07 -3.05 -6.51
N PHE A 297 35.05 -2.76 -5.21
CA PHE A 297 33.85 -2.42 -4.46
C PHE A 297 33.80 -0.94 -4.09
N HIS A 298 32.58 -0.41 -4.06
CA HIS A 298 32.26 0.84 -3.38
C HIS A 298 31.62 0.52 -2.03
N VAL A 299 32.15 1.13 -0.98
CA VAL A 299 31.62 1.07 0.39
C VAL A 299 31.07 2.43 0.73
N ILE A 300 29.78 2.50 1.04
CA ILE A 300 29.03 3.73 1.29
C ILE A 300 28.69 3.78 2.78
N PHE A 301 29.19 4.78 3.47
CA PHE A 301 28.88 5.04 4.88
C PHE A 301 27.80 6.10 4.96
N ILE A 302 26.70 5.77 5.66
CA ILE A 302 25.53 6.62 5.82
C ILE A 302 25.46 7.06 7.29
N ARG A 303 25.27 8.37 7.50
CA ARG A 303 25.13 8.96 8.83
C ARG A 303 24.02 10.01 8.91
N PRO A 304 23.52 10.35 10.11
CA PRO A 304 22.45 11.32 10.26
C PRO A 304 22.75 12.75 9.76
N LYS A 305 24.02 13.17 9.66
CA LYS A 305 24.39 14.55 9.28
C LYS A 305 25.64 14.60 8.42
N ALA A 306 25.68 15.52 7.47
CA ALA A 306 26.88 15.84 6.69
C ALA A 306 27.94 16.58 7.54
N GLY A 307 29.17 16.65 7.04
CA GLY A 307 30.28 17.35 7.70
C GLY A 307 31.49 16.46 7.98
N LEU A 308 32.45 17.03 8.69
CA LEU A 308 33.70 16.35 9.05
C LEU A 308 33.49 15.51 10.32
N ALA A 309 33.76 14.21 10.26
CA ALA A 309 33.87 13.35 11.44
C ALA A 309 34.56 12.02 11.09
N PRO A 310 34.90 11.16 12.08
CA PRO A 310 35.32 9.80 11.82
C PRO A 310 34.31 9.02 10.97
N ILE A 311 34.82 8.09 10.14
CA ILE A 311 33.97 7.23 9.30
C ILE A 311 33.02 6.37 10.16
N TYR A 312 33.47 5.92 11.33
CA TYR A 312 32.67 5.22 12.32
C TYR A 312 32.97 5.72 13.73
N SER A 313 31.91 6.01 14.49
CA SER A 313 32.01 6.22 15.93
C SER A 313 30.71 5.78 16.61
N LYS A 314 30.82 4.77 17.49
CA LYS A 314 29.71 4.32 18.34
C LYS A 314 29.40 5.33 19.44
N GLU A 315 30.41 6.03 19.94
CA GLU A 315 30.28 6.96 21.06
C GLU A 315 29.50 8.22 20.69
N SER A 316 29.56 8.65 19.43
CA SER A 316 28.75 9.74 18.86
C SER A 316 27.46 9.28 18.17
N GLY A 317 27.22 7.96 18.06
CA GLY A 317 26.00 7.38 17.47
C GLY A 317 25.84 7.64 15.97
N GLU A 318 26.95 7.76 15.22
CA GLU A 318 26.94 8.44 13.92
C GLU A 318 26.69 7.55 12.69
N VAL A 319 26.99 6.26 12.67
CA VAL A 319 26.72 5.46 11.45
C VAL A 319 25.36 4.80 11.54
N ARG A 320 24.46 5.21 10.64
CA ARG A 320 23.12 4.65 10.46
C ARG A 320 23.23 3.31 9.74
N ASP A 321 23.87 3.30 8.58
CA ASP A 321 23.98 2.13 7.69
C ASP A 321 25.33 2.13 6.95
N ILE A 322 25.82 0.94 6.58
CA ILE A 322 26.98 0.77 5.69
C ILE A 322 26.52 -0.08 4.51
N LEU A 323 26.67 0.45 3.31
CA LEU A 323 26.37 -0.28 2.09
C LEU A 323 27.65 -0.72 1.39
N ILE A 324 27.57 -1.84 0.69
CA ILE A 324 28.58 -2.30 -0.24
C ILE A 324 27.96 -2.61 -1.60
N THR A 325 28.68 -2.28 -2.66
CA THR A 325 28.26 -2.59 -4.03
C THR A 325 29.47 -2.78 -4.94
N ASN A 326 29.35 -3.69 -5.90
CA ASN A 326 30.28 -3.86 -7.02
C ASN A 326 29.69 -3.32 -8.35
N THR A 327 28.60 -2.55 -8.27
CA THR A 327 27.96 -1.95 -9.44
C THR A 327 28.78 -0.76 -9.96
N LYS A 328 28.54 -0.39 -11.21
CA LYS A 328 29.07 0.84 -11.83
C LYS A 328 28.07 2.01 -11.78
N LEU A 329 27.04 1.89 -10.95
CA LEU A 329 25.99 2.90 -10.82
C LEU A 329 26.53 4.14 -10.10
N SER A 330 25.86 5.27 -10.29
CA SER A 330 26.12 6.47 -9.47
C SER A 330 25.75 6.19 -8.01
N PHE A 331 26.33 6.95 -7.06
CA PHE A 331 25.96 6.75 -5.66
C PHE A 331 24.49 7.13 -5.43
N GLU A 332 23.97 8.11 -6.16
CA GLU A 332 22.58 8.53 -6.12
C GLU A 332 21.64 7.39 -6.53
N ASP A 333 21.96 6.67 -7.61
CA ASP A 333 21.19 5.50 -8.04
C ASP A 333 21.26 4.37 -7.01
N VAL A 334 22.45 4.11 -6.44
CA VAL A 334 22.62 3.10 -5.39
C VAL A 334 21.76 3.44 -4.17
N MET A 335 21.76 4.70 -3.74
CA MET A 335 20.95 5.19 -2.62
C MET A 335 19.45 5.09 -2.93
N ASN A 336 19.01 5.53 -4.11
CA ASN A 336 17.60 5.42 -4.52
C ASN A 336 17.12 3.96 -4.54
N PHE A 337 17.92 3.04 -5.08
CA PHE A 337 17.58 1.63 -5.11
C PHE A 337 17.61 0.99 -3.72
N TYR A 338 18.54 1.41 -2.87
CA TYR A 338 18.61 0.95 -1.49
C TYR A 338 17.40 1.40 -0.67
N GLU A 339 17.03 2.69 -0.72
CA GLU A 339 15.89 3.22 0.06
C GLU A 339 14.58 2.46 -0.26
N ARG A 340 14.38 2.09 -1.52
CA ARG A 340 13.21 1.32 -1.97
C ARG A 340 13.08 -0.05 -1.32
N ILE A 341 14.17 -0.65 -0.82
CA ILE A 341 14.06 -1.96 -0.16
C ILE A 341 13.18 -1.89 1.07
N TYR A 342 13.16 -0.75 1.77
CA TYR A 342 12.36 -0.57 2.97
C TYR A 342 10.87 -0.59 2.67
N ASP A 343 10.44 0.04 1.57
CA ASP A 343 9.03 0.01 1.14
C ASP A 343 8.59 -1.41 0.79
N ILE A 344 9.46 -2.16 0.10
CA ILE A 344 9.20 -3.56 -0.26
C ILE A 344 9.18 -4.46 0.98
N GLU A 345 10.12 -4.25 1.91
CA GLU A 345 10.13 -4.93 3.19
C GLU A 345 8.84 -4.65 3.96
N GLU A 346 8.41 -3.39 4.08
CA GLU A 346 7.17 -3.04 4.78
C GLU A 346 5.95 -3.80 4.24
N ILE A 347 5.82 -3.86 2.91
CA ILE A 347 4.67 -4.51 2.25
C ILE A 347 4.71 -6.03 2.41
N PHE A 348 5.89 -6.65 2.29
CA PHE A 348 6.03 -8.11 2.27
C PHE A 348 6.45 -8.73 3.61
N TYR A 349 6.75 -7.91 4.63
CA TYR A 349 7.27 -8.41 5.90
C TYR A 349 6.28 -9.31 6.61
N ASP A 350 4.98 -8.99 6.67
CA ASP A 350 3.99 -9.81 7.38
C ASP A 350 2.97 -10.44 6.44
N VAL A 351 3.19 -11.71 6.11
CA VAL A 351 2.27 -12.51 5.28
C VAL A 351 1.33 -13.28 6.21
N ALA A 352 0.18 -12.67 6.51
CA ALA A 352 -0.81 -13.19 7.44
C ALA A 352 -2.25 -12.92 6.98
N LEU A 353 -3.19 -13.80 7.36
CA LEU A 353 -4.61 -13.50 7.29
C LEU A 353 -5.09 -12.92 8.63
N PRO A 354 -5.96 -11.89 8.65
CA PRO A 354 -6.68 -11.52 9.86
C PRO A 354 -7.60 -12.66 10.32
N ASN A 355 -7.97 -12.63 11.60
CA ASN A 355 -8.70 -13.72 12.26
C ASN A 355 -10.01 -14.05 11.56
N ASP A 356 -10.74 -13.01 11.12
CA ASP A 356 -12.02 -13.13 10.44
C ASP A 356 -11.92 -13.63 8.99
N LEU A 357 -10.71 -13.75 8.43
CA LEU A 357 -10.42 -14.38 7.15
C LEU A 357 -9.81 -15.79 7.25
N LEU A 358 -9.49 -16.28 8.46
CA LEU A 358 -8.90 -17.61 8.66
C LEU A 358 -9.79 -18.77 8.15
N PHE A 359 -11.10 -18.54 7.98
CA PHE A 359 -12.02 -19.54 7.40
C PHE A 359 -11.60 -19.98 5.99
N LEU A 360 -10.79 -19.21 5.27
CA LEU A 360 -10.24 -19.56 3.95
C LEU A 360 -9.38 -20.83 3.99
N THR A 361 -8.80 -21.15 5.15
CA THR A 361 -8.03 -22.40 5.37
C THR A 361 -8.89 -23.67 5.23
N ASN A 362 -10.22 -23.55 5.26
CA ASN A 362 -11.13 -24.66 4.98
C ASN A 362 -11.33 -24.92 3.48
N TYR A 363 -10.93 -23.98 2.61
CA TYR A 363 -11.19 -24.03 1.16
C TYR A 363 -9.92 -24.08 0.32
N PHE A 364 -8.80 -23.61 0.87
CA PHE A 364 -7.50 -23.52 0.19
C PHE A 364 -6.40 -24.09 1.07
N SER A 365 -5.40 -24.70 0.44
CA SER A 365 -4.21 -25.10 1.17
C SER A 365 -3.42 -23.86 1.65
N ARG A 366 -2.63 -24.02 2.71
CA ARG A 366 -1.78 -22.93 3.22
C ARG A 366 -0.87 -22.32 2.14
N LYS A 367 -0.28 -23.17 1.29
CA LYS A 367 0.56 -22.73 0.16
C LYS A 367 -0.21 -21.87 -0.85
N GLU A 368 -1.43 -22.28 -1.18
CA GLU A 368 -2.30 -21.52 -2.08
C GLU A 368 -2.68 -20.16 -1.46
N ILE A 369 -2.95 -20.11 -0.16
CA ILE A 369 -3.23 -18.85 0.54
C ILE A 369 -2.03 -17.91 0.48
N ILE A 370 -0.83 -18.41 0.77
CA ILE A 370 0.42 -17.62 0.69
C ILE A 370 0.62 -17.07 -0.72
N GLU A 371 0.41 -17.90 -1.76
CA GLU A 371 0.51 -17.48 -3.16
C GLU A 371 -0.47 -16.34 -3.49
N MET A 372 -1.74 -16.49 -3.10
CA MET A 372 -2.78 -15.48 -3.34
C MET A 372 -2.56 -14.19 -2.54
N LEU A 373 -2.09 -14.28 -1.29
CA LEU A 373 -1.70 -13.11 -0.51
C LEU A 373 -0.53 -12.39 -1.16
N SER A 374 0.46 -13.15 -1.66
CA SER A 374 1.58 -12.56 -2.39
C SER A 374 1.13 -11.84 -3.66
N HIS A 375 0.12 -12.35 -4.39
CA HIS A 375 -0.50 -11.61 -5.49
C HIS A 375 -1.10 -10.28 -5.02
N ILE A 376 -1.79 -10.28 -3.88
CA ILE A 376 -2.44 -9.07 -3.32
C ILE A 376 -1.40 -8.03 -2.89
N LEU A 377 -0.34 -8.45 -2.20
CA LEU A 377 0.76 -7.57 -1.79
C LEU A 377 1.52 -7.02 -3.00
N PHE A 378 1.72 -7.83 -4.03
CA PHE A 378 2.30 -7.37 -5.29
C PHE A 378 1.41 -6.36 -6.01
N MET A 379 0.08 -6.57 -6.02
CA MET A 379 -0.87 -5.59 -6.54
C MET A 379 -0.81 -4.28 -5.73
N ARG A 380 -0.73 -4.33 -4.40
CA ARG A 380 -0.54 -3.14 -3.55
C ARG A 380 0.71 -2.36 -3.98
N LEU A 381 1.87 -3.03 -4.01
CA LEU A 381 3.13 -2.41 -4.41
C LEU A 381 3.05 -1.76 -5.80
N PHE A 382 2.43 -2.45 -6.76
CA PHE A 382 2.25 -1.93 -8.12
C PHE A 382 1.36 -0.68 -8.13
N LEU A 383 0.21 -0.72 -7.45
CA LEU A 383 -0.73 0.40 -7.42
C LEU A 383 -0.13 1.63 -6.71
N GLU A 384 0.58 1.44 -5.60
CA GLU A 384 1.26 2.53 -4.89
C GLU A 384 2.41 3.13 -5.72
N GLN A 385 3.15 2.31 -6.46
CA GLN A 385 4.16 2.82 -7.39
C GLN A 385 3.51 3.64 -8.52
N GLN A 386 2.45 3.11 -9.13
CA GLN A 386 1.74 3.83 -10.21
C GLN A 386 1.09 5.13 -9.71
N LEU A 387 0.60 5.15 -8.47
CA LEU A 387 0.12 6.37 -7.84
C LEU A 387 1.24 7.40 -7.71
N THR A 388 2.39 7.00 -7.17
CA THR A 388 3.56 7.87 -7.02
C THR A 388 4.03 8.43 -8.37
N ASP A 389 4.12 7.59 -9.40
CA ASP A 389 4.51 8.01 -10.76
C ASP A 389 3.52 9.05 -11.34
N LYS A 390 2.22 8.88 -11.08
CA LYS A 390 1.16 9.78 -11.55
C LYS A 390 1.09 11.09 -10.77
N LEU A 391 1.49 11.09 -9.50
CA LEU A 391 1.53 12.29 -8.67
C LEU A 391 2.77 13.15 -8.90
N CYS A 392 3.83 12.58 -9.51
CA CYS A 392 5.08 13.27 -9.84
C CYS A 392 5.37 13.32 -11.35
N PRO A 393 4.45 13.78 -12.23
CA PRO A 393 4.77 13.96 -13.63
C PRO A 393 5.62 15.23 -13.75
N GLN A 394 6.93 15.09 -13.96
CA GLN A 394 7.84 16.19 -14.32
C GLN A 394 8.40 17.06 -13.16
N GLY A 395 8.36 16.58 -11.90
CA GLY A 395 9.21 17.12 -10.82
C GLY A 395 8.81 18.48 -10.24
N VAL A 396 7.56 18.90 -10.39
CA VAL A 396 7.05 20.18 -9.84
C VAL A 396 6.35 20.01 -8.48
N LEU A 397 5.72 18.85 -8.25
CA LEU A 397 5.12 18.43 -6.98
C LEU A 397 5.61 17.01 -6.70
N HIS A 398 6.11 16.75 -5.49
CA HIS A 398 6.70 15.48 -5.09
C HIS A 398 5.82 14.78 -4.05
N PHE A 399 4.59 14.41 -4.40
CA PHE A 399 3.81 13.53 -3.53
C PHE A 399 4.13 12.07 -3.85
N THR A 400 4.59 11.34 -2.85
CA THR A 400 4.54 9.88 -2.84
C THR A 400 3.11 9.41 -2.63
N ALA A 401 2.85 8.12 -2.88
CA ALA A 401 1.57 7.52 -2.49
C ALA A 401 1.27 7.71 -1.00
N SER A 402 2.28 7.60 -0.14
CA SER A 402 2.15 7.79 1.31
C SER A 402 1.71 9.23 1.65
N ASP A 403 2.37 10.24 1.06
CA ASP A 403 2.00 11.65 1.26
C ASP A 403 0.55 11.91 0.82
N ALA A 404 0.15 11.35 -0.32
CA ALA A 404 -1.20 11.52 -0.85
C ALA A 404 -2.26 10.83 0.03
N TYR A 405 -1.95 9.66 0.60
CA TYR A 405 -2.84 9.00 1.56
C TYR A 405 -3.00 9.82 2.84
N GLU A 406 -1.91 10.39 3.37
CA GLU A 406 -1.95 11.25 4.55
C GLU A 406 -2.79 12.52 4.29
N ILE A 407 -2.54 13.23 3.18
CA ILE A 407 -3.29 14.44 2.81
C ILE A 407 -4.80 14.16 2.64
N CYS A 408 -5.13 12.99 2.10
CA CYS A 408 -6.52 12.61 1.82
C CYS A 408 -7.19 11.80 2.94
N GLU A 409 -6.52 11.51 4.07
CA GLU A 409 -7.03 10.59 5.11
C GLU A 409 -8.37 11.03 5.73
N ASP A 410 -8.61 12.34 5.71
CA ASP A 410 -9.73 13.02 6.32
C ASP A 410 -10.92 13.19 5.35
N MET A 411 -10.79 12.72 4.11
CA MET A 411 -11.88 12.70 3.15
C MET A 411 -12.92 11.66 3.55
N LEU A 412 -14.16 12.12 3.71
CA LEU A 412 -15.29 11.29 4.14
C LEU A 412 -16.33 11.17 3.03
N ILE A 413 -16.99 10.02 2.96
CA ILE A 413 -18.13 9.79 2.07
C ILE A 413 -19.27 9.04 2.77
N LEU A 414 -20.49 9.30 2.33
CA LEU A 414 -21.67 8.50 2.61
C LEU A 414 -22.45 8.26 1.32
N GLU A 415 -22.85 7.02 1.12
CA GLU A 415 -23.82 6.64 0.11
C GLU A 415 -25.18 6.50 0.78
N LEU A 416 -26.15 7.29 0.32
CA LEU A 416 -27.54 7.22 0.76
C LEU A 416 -28.40 6.67 -0.36
N GLU A 417 -29.08 5.55 -0.10
CA GLU A 417 -30.12 5.04 -0.97
C GLU A 417 -31.50 5.48 -0.45
N TYR A 418 -32.24 6.22 -1.27
CA TYR A 418 -33.64 6.48 -0.99
C TYR A 418 -34.43 6.63 -2.30
N CYS A 419 -35.65 6.07 -2.30
CA CYS A 419 -36.55 6.12 -3.46
C CYS A 419 -35.93 5.55 -4.75
N GLY A 420 -35.10 4.50 -4.63
CA GLY A 420 -34.41 3.88 -5.77
C GLY A 420 -33.32 4.77 -6.41
N ARG A 421 -32.88 5.82 -5.73
CA ARG A 421 -31.78 6.69 -6.14
C ARG A 421 -30.65 6.63 -5.11
N TYR A 422 -29.42 6.74 -5.60
CA TYR A 422 -28.23 6.90 -4.79
C TYR A 422 -27.78 8.35 -4.80
N GLN A 423 -27.53 8.89 -3.62
CA GLN A 423 -26.89 10.18 -3.39
C GLN A 423 -25.56 9.97 -2.68
N TYR A 424 -24.50 10.60 -3.18
CA TYR A 424 -23.16 10.55 -2.61
C TYR A 424 -22.86 11.87 -1.92
N ILE A 425 -22.61 11.81 -0.62
CA ILE A 425 -22.28 12.99 0.19
C ILE A 425 -20.80 12.91 0.55
N HIS A 426 -20.06 13.96 0.23
CA HIS A 426 -18.63 14.09 0.47
C HIS A 426 -18.33 15.20 1.48
N SER A 427 -17.19 15.09 2.16
CA SER A 427 -16.56 16.24 2.81
C SER A 427 -16.14 17.29 1.79
N ILE A 428 -16.28 18.56 2.15
CA ILE A 428 -15.62 19.66 1.43
C ILE A 428 -14.11 19.40 1.46
N LEU A 429 -13.48 19.51 0.30
CA LEU A 429 -12.05 19.23 0.12
C LEU A 429 -11.20 20.43 0.54
N SER A 430 -10.04 20.17 1.13
CA SER A 430 -9.01 21.19 1.36
C SER A 430 -8.26 21.52 0.07
N ASP A 431 -7.58 22.67 0.04
CA ASP A 431 -6.75 23.07 -1.12
C ASP A 431 -5.64 22.03 -1.41
N GLU A 432 -5.08 21.39 -0.37
CA GLU A 432 -4.07 20.34 -0.55
C GLU A 432 -4.66 19.06 -1.13
N GLN A 433 -5.86 18.67 -0.68
CA GLN A 433 -6.57 17.54 -1.27
C GLN A 433 -6.89 17.81 -2.74
N VAL A 434 -7.36 19.01 -3.07
CA VAL A 434 -7.60 19.40 -4.48
C VAL A 434 -6.33 19.28 -5.31
N LYS A 435 -5.17 19.74 -4.81
CA LYS A 435 -3.88 19.58 -5.53
C LYS A 435 -3.53 18.13 -5.81
N VAL A 436 -3.69 17.23 -4.84
CA VAL A 436 -3.46 15.78 -5.02
C VAL A 436 -4.40 15.21 -6.07
N LEU A 437 -5.68 15.58 -6.01
CA LEU A 437 -6.69 15.09 -6.95
C LEU A 437 -6.49 15.63 -8.38
N ASP A 438 -6.05 16.87 -8.52
CA ASP A 438 -5.76 17.49 -9.82
C ASP A 438 -4.62 16.75 -10.54
N CYS A 439 -3.60 16.29 -9.82
CA CYS A 439 -2.54 15.45 -10.41
C CYS A 439 -3.10 14.16 -11.06
N LEU A 440 -4.23 13.65 -10.57
CA LEU A 440 -4.89 12.45 -11.11
C LEU A 440 -5.92 12.75 -12.20
N ALA A 441 -6.39 14.00 -12.31
CA ALA A 441 -7.41 14.41 -13.27
C ALA A 441 -6.84 14.69 -14.68
N PHE A 442 -5.56 15.05 -14.79
CA PHE A 442 -4.90 15.48 -16.03
C PHE A 442 -3.97 14.42 -16.67
N ALA A 443 -4.06 13.15 -16.28
CA ALA A 443 -3.07 12.12 -16.62
C ALA A 443 -3.56 10.90 -17.40
#